data_AF-A0A966LCN1-F1
#
_entry.id   AF-A0A966LCN1-F1
#
_cell.length_a   1.000
_cell.length_b   1.000
_cell.length_c   1.000
_cell.angle_alpha   90.00
_cell.angle_beta   90.00
_cell.angle_gamma   90.00
#
_symmetry.space_group_name_H-M   'P 1'
#
loop_
_entity.id
_entity.type
_entity.pdbx_description
1 polymer ?
#
loop_
_entity_poly.entity_id
_entity_poly.type
_entity_poly.pdbx_seq_one_letter_code
_entity_poly.pdbx_strand_id
1 'polypeptide(L)'
;MIGGLSKIAGLTLSVGPPASVWPLSLGAYYAFLPEAMAQGAAPTLGQHAFVLSMTLCELGLPLMVVAGLGGRISAALLIVQVWMASLVTGQLMAAGNLFDASPFDAGPDRVVLWTLVLLPVAVEGAGPISIDGVLARLRHRRGPVW
;
A
#
# COMPACT_ATOMS: atom_id res chain seq x y z
N MET A 1 13.25 0.11 -5.71
CA MET A 1 12.17 -0.23 -4.75
C MET A 1 11.98 -1.74 -4.77
N ILE A 2 12.00 -2.42 -3.62
CA ILE A 2 11.74 -3.88 -3.53
C ILE A 2 10.22 -4.08 -3.55
N GLY A 3 9.69 -4.91 -4.46
CA GLY A 3 8.26 -5.15 -4.57
C GLY A 3 7.72 -6.01 -3.42
N GLY A 4 6.44 -5.80 -3.05
CA GLY A 4 5.77 -6.49 -1.95
C GLY A 4 5.90 -8.02 -1.93
N LEU A 5 5.89 -8.68 -3.10
CA LEU A 5 6.05 -10.15 -3.18
C LEU A 5 7.44 -10.60 -2.68
N SER A 6 8.48 -9.81 -3.00
CA SER A 6 9.83 -10.07 -2.51
C SER A 6 9.96 -9.80 -1.01
N LYS A 7 9.07 -8.97 -0.42
CA LYS A 7 9.05 -8.66 1.00
C LYS A 7 8.48 -9.81 1.84
N ILE A 8 7.46 -10.50 1.32
CA ILE A 8 6.77 -11.61 2.01
C ILE A 8 7.49 -12.95 1.82
N ALA A 9 7.81 -13.33 0.59
CA ALA A 9 8.20 -14.71 0.33
C ALA A 9 9.69 -15.03 0.61
N GLY A 10 10.51 -14.05 1.01
CA GLY A 10 11.96 -14.25 1.14
C GLY A 10 12.58 -14.82 -0.15
N LEU A 11 11.98 -14.53 -1.32
CA LEU A 11 12.49 -14.97 -2.62
C LEU A 11 13.95 -14.54 -2.76
N THR A 12 14.80 -15.32 -3.41
CA THR A 12 16.28 -15.15 -3.51
C THR A 12 16.83 -13.77 -3.92
N LEU A 13 15.98 -12.81 -4.32
CA LEU A 13 16.29 -11.38 -4.50
C LEU A 13 16.08 -10.53 -3.22
N SER A 14 15.61 -11.17 -2.15
CA SER A 14 15.44 -10.69 -0.79
C SER A 14 16.80 -10.62 -0.11
N VAL A 15 17.11 -9.46 0.47
CA VAL A 15 18.24 -9.29 1.36
C VAL A 15 17.96 -10.15 2.62
N GLY A 16 18.45 -11.38 2.65
CA GLY A 16 18.54 -12.20 3.85
C GLY A 16 17.34 -13.10 4.21
N PRO A 17 17.57 -14.04 5.16
CA PRO A 17 16.58 -15.01 5.64
C PRO A 17 15.39 -14.34 6.35
N PRO A 18 14.27 -15.07 6.56
CA PRO A 18 13.13 -14.58 7.32
C PRO A 18 13.58 -14.04 8.69
N ALA A 19 13.21 -12.80 9.00
CA ALA A 19 13.62 -12.16 10.25
C ALA A 19 12.80 -12.65 11.47
N SER A 20 11.74 -13.42 11.26
CA SER A 20 10.89 -13.99 12.33
C SER A 20 10.11 -15.23 11.85
N VAL A 21 9.24 -15.77 12.72
CA VAL A 21 8.25 -16.84 12.42
C VAL A 21 7.27 -16.44 11.31
N TRP A 22 7.15 -15.13 11.03
CA TRP A 22 6.33 -14.59 9.96
C TRP A 22 7.16 -14.42 8.68
N PRO A 23 6.55 -14.58 7.50
CA PRO A 23 7.24 -14.49 6.22
C PRO A 23 7.53 -13.01 5.90
N LEU A 24 8.53 -12.43 6.57
CA LEU A 24 9.01 -11.07 6.36
C LEU A 24 10.52 -11.10 6.18
N SER A 25 10.96 -10.61 5.02
CA SER A 25 12.38 -10.43 4.71
C SER A 25 12.99 -9.23 5.44
N LEU A 26 14.31 -9.23 5.60
CA LEU A 26 15.07 -8.06 6.06
C LEU A 26 14.79 -6.83 5.16
N GLY A 27 14.65 -7.06 3.86
CA GLY A 27 14.33 -6.01 2.88
C GLY A 27 13.02 -5.27 3.15
N ALA A 28 12.03 -5.92 3.79
CA ALA A 28 10.80 -5.27 4.22
C ALA A 28 11.06 -4.24 5.33
N TYR A 29 11.93 -4.57 6.28
CA TYR A 29 12.34 -3.65 7.35
C TYR A 29 13.16 -2.48 6.81
N TYR A 30 14.08 -2.71 5.88
CA TYR A 30 14.81 -1.61 5.24
C TYR A 30 13.89 -0.68 4.44
N ALA A 31 12.80 -1.21 3.88
CA ALA A 31 11.86 -0.40 3.10
C ALA A 31 10.94 0.48 3.96
N PHE A 32 10.57 0.04 5.16
CA PHE A 32 9.57 0.72 6.00
C PHE A 32 10.09 1.20 7.35
N LEU A 33 11.29 0.81 7.77
CA LEU A 33 11.92 1.23 9.03
C LEU A 33 13.43 1.47 8.82
N PRO A 34 13.81 2.36 7.89
CA PRO A 34 15.23 2.55 7.54
C PRO A 34 16.09 2.97 8.74
N GLU A 35 15.58 3.86 9.60
CA GLU A 35 16.31 4.35 10.77
C GLU A 35 16.52 3.27 11.84
N ALA A 36 15.49 2.45 12.12
CA ALA A 36 15.61 1.36 13.09
C ALA A 36 16.62 0.30 12.63
N MET A 37 16.65 0.03 11.32
CA MET A 37 17.65 -0.88 10.73
C MET A 37 19.06 -0.27 10.74
N ALA A 38 19.19 1.04 10.53
CA ALA A 38 20.48 1.73 10.61
C ALA A 38 21.09 1.70 12.02
N GLN A 39 20.24 1.69 13.06
CA GLN A 39 20.68 1.57 14.47
C GLN A 39 21.10 0.14 14.86
N GLY A 40 20.84 -0.86 14.01
CA GLY A 40 21.18 -2.27 14.27
C GLY A 40 20.38 -2.90 15.43
N ALA A 41 19.32 -2.23 15.89
CA ALA A 41 18.47 -2.74 16.96
C ALA A 41 17.49 -3.80 16.42
N ALA A 42 17.21 -4.82 17.23
CA ALA A 42 16.17 -5.79 16.89
C ALA A 42 14.80 -5.07 16.88
N PRO A 43 13.97 -5.26 15.83
CA PRO A 43 12.68 -4.59 15.73
C PRO A 43 11.75 -5.06 16.86
N THR A 44 11.06 -4.10 17.47
CA THR A 44 10.05 -4.36 18.50
C THR A 44 8.83 -5.08 17.91
N LEU A 45 7.99 -5.68 18.76
CA LEU A 45 6.75 -6.34 18.32
C LEU A 45 5.80 -5.36 17.59
N GLY A 46 5.74 -4.10 18.03
CA GLY A 46 4.95 -3.06 17.37
C GLY A 46 5.49 -2.70 15.98
N GLN A 47 6.81 -2.56 15.85
CA GLN A 47 7.47 -2.35 14.55
C GLN A 47 7.27 -3.53 13.59
N HIS A 48 7.30 -4.75 14.12
CA HIS A 48 7.02 -5.96 13.36
C HIS A 48 5.59 -5.96 12.79
N ALA A 49 4.59 -5.69 13.64
CA ALA A 49 3.19 -5.62 13.24
C ALA A 49 2.94 -4.51 12.21
N PHE A 50 3.61 -3.36 12.37
CA PHE A 50 3.55 -2.26 11.41
C PHE A 50 4.07 -2.67 10.03
N VAL A 51 5.29 -3.21 9.94
CA VAL A 51 5.90 -3.64 8.67
C VAL A 51 5.06 -4.73 8.00
N LEU A 52 4.54 -5.68 8.78
CA LEU A 52 3.63 -6.71 8.27
C LEU A 52 2.40 -6.08 7.63
N SER A 53 1.73 -5.18 8.36
CA SER A 53 0.51 -4.50 7.91
C SER A 53 0.78 -3.68 6.64
N MET A 54 1.87 -2.91 6.61
CA MET A 54 2.27 -2.12 5.44
C MET A 54 2.54 -3.00 4.21
N THR A 55 3.20 -4.15 4.41
CA THR A 55 3.52 -5.07 3.32
C THR A 55 2.25 -5.76 2.78
N LEU A 56 1.33 -6.14 3.65
CA LEU A 56 0.03 -6.68 3.24
C LEU A 56 -0.80 -5.64 2.49
N CYS A 57 -0.80 -4.39 2.96
CA CYS A 57 -1.47 -3.27 2.29
C CYS A 57 -0.87 -2.99 0.91
N GLU A 58 0.45 -3.01 0.75
CA GLU A 58 1.15 -2.80 -0.53
C GLU A 58 0.71 -3.80 -1.61
N LEU A 59 0.35 -5.02 -1.21
CA LEU A 59 -0.09 -6.08 -2.13
C LEU A 59 -1.60 -6.14 -2.30
N GLY A 60 -2.34 -6.07 -1.20
CA GLY A 60 -3.78 -6.29 -1.19
C GLY A 60 -4.57 -5.09 -1.70
N LEU A 61 -4.24 -3.87 -1.24
CA LEU A 61 -5.05 -2.68 -1.54
C LEU A 61 -5.12 -2.36 -3.04
N PRO A 62 -4.04 -2.40 -3.83
CA PRO A 62 -4.14 -2.15 -5.27
C PRO A 62 -5.08 -3.13 -5.97
N LEU A 63 -5.03 -4.41 -5.60
CA LEU A 63 -5.90 -5.45 -6.15
C LEU A 63 -7.36 -5.22 -5.77
N MET A 64 -7.62 -4.84 -4.52
CA MET A 64 -8.98 -4.52 -4.06
C MET A 64 -9.56 -3.30 -4.77
N VAL A 65 -8.77 -2.25 -4.97
CA VAL A 65 -9.19 -1.05 -5.71
C VAL A 65 -9.51 -1.39 -7.16
N VAL A 66 -8.65 -2.15 -7.85
CA VAL A 66 -8.86 -2.55 -9.25
C VAL A 66 -10.06 -3.48 -9.40
N ALA A 67 -10.23 -4.43 -8.48
CA ALA A 67 -11.41 -5.31 -8.46
C ALA A 67 -12.70 -4.57 -8.07
N GLY A 68 -12.56 -3.40 -7.43
CA GLY A 68 -13.67 -2.65 -6.87
C GLY A 68 -14.35 -3.41 -5.73
N LEU A 69 -13.56 -3.99 -4.83
CA LEU A 69 -14.01 -4.61 -3.58
C LEU A 69 -13.92 -3.58 -2.45
N GLY A 70 -15.06 -3.16 -1.90
CA GLY A 70 -15.08 -2.10 -0.89
C GLY A 70 -14.48 -0.79 -1.42
N GLY A 71 -14.78 -0.45 -2.68
CA GLY A 71 -14.02 0.51 -3.48
C GLY A 71 -13.63 1.82 -2.79
N ARG A 72 -14.56 2.44 -2.07
CA ARG A 72 -14.32 3.68 -1.33
C ARG A 72 -13.30 3.49 -0.19
N ILE A 73 -13.48 2.43 0.59
CA ILE A 73 -12.63 2.11 1.74
C ILE A 73 -11.25 1.70 1.25
N SER A 74 -11.16 0.84 0.23
CA SER A 74 -9.89 0.40 -0.33
C SER A 74 -9.10 1.55 -0.95
N ALA A 75 -9.77 2.48 -1.65
CA ALA A 75 -9.11 3.67 -2.19
C ALA A 75 -8.62 4.59 -1.07
N ALA A 76 -9.44 4.84 -0.04
CA ALA A 76 -9.04 5.65 1.11
C ALA A 76 -7.85 5.04 1.87
N LEU A 77 -7.89 3.73 2.13
CA LEU A 77 -6.78 3.01 2.76
C LEU A 77 -5.52 3.04 1.88
N LEU A 78 -5.65 2.93 0.55
CA LEU A 78 -4.52 3.01 -0.36
C LEU A 78 -3.88 4.41 -0.35
N ILE A 79 -4.69 5.47 -0.28
CA ILE A 79 -4.19 6.84 -0.11
C ILE A 79 -3.42 6.94 1.21
N VAL A 80 -4.01 6.53 2.33
CA VAL A 80 -3.34 6.56 3.65
C VAL A 80 -2.03 5.76 3.62
N GLN A 81 -2.01 4.60 2.98
CA GLN A 81 -0.82 3.77 2.82
C GLN A 81 0.30 4.50 2.06
N VAL A 82 -0.02 5.18 0.97
CA VAL A 82 0.96 5.94 0.17
C VAL A 82 1.55 7.09 1.00
N TRP A 83 0.71 7.81 1.74
CA TRP A 83 1.16 8.88 2.64
C TRP A 83 2.04 8.36 3.77
N MET A 84 1.60 7.33 4.49
CA MET A 84 2.38 6.73 5.58
C MET A 84 3.71 6.17 5.08
N ALA A 85 3.73 5.47 3.95
CA ALA A 85 4.97 4.97 3.38
C ALA A 85 5.96 6.11 3.07
N SER A 86 5.46 7.22 2.51
CA SER A 86 6.31 8.36 2.11
C SER A 86 6.80 9.19 3.31
N LEU A 87 6.02 9.26 4.38
CA LEU A 87 6.42 9.91 5.64
C LEU A 87 7.50 9.09 6.36
N VAL A 88 7.29 7.78 6.49
CA VAL A 88 8.20 6.91 7.26
C VAL A 88 9.54 6.69 6.54
N THR A 89 9.56 6.71 5.20
CA THR A 89 10.81 6.64 4.44
C THR A 89 11.53 7.99 4.31
N GLY A 90 10.93 9.08 4.83
CA GLY A 90 11.46 10.43 4.69
C GLY A 90 11.37 10.99 3.26
N GLN A 91 10.77 10.25 2.32
CA GLN A 91 10.63 10.62 0.91
C GLN A 91 9.89 11.95 0.71
N LEU A 92 8.92 12.25 1.56
CA LEU A 92 8.17 13.49 1.49
C LEU A 92 9.01 14.73 1.83
N MET A 93 10.06 14.58 2.65
CA MET A 93 10.90 15.70 3.10
C MET A 93 12.28 15.72 2.42
N ALA A 94 12.73 14.58 1.89
CA ALA A 94 14.05 14.43 1.30
C ALA A 94 14.11 14.82 -0.18
N ALA A 95 12.98 14.85 -0.89
CA ALA A 95 12.92 15.01 -2.33
C ALA A 95 12.21 16.32 -2.72
N GLY A 96 13.00 17.37 -2.93
CA GLY A 96 12.62 18.52 -3.74
C GLY A 96 11.39 19.32 -3.32
N ASN A 97 10.99 20.24 -4.21
CA ASN A 97 9.72 20.96 -4.11
C ASN A 97 8.66 20.20 -4.91
N LEU A 98 7.39 20.55 -4.70
CA LEU A 98 6.31 20.07 -5.54
C LEU A 98 6.52 20.53 -7.01
N PHE A 99 6.40 19.60 -7.95
CA PHE A 99 6.61 19.79 -9.39
C PHE A 99 8.03 20.22 -9.77
N ASP A 100 9.03 19.50 -9.26
CA ASP A 100 10.41 19.74 -9.67
C ASP A 100 10.74 19.11 -11.04
N ALA A 101 11.91 19.46 -11.57
CA ALA A 101 12.35 18.97 -12.89
C ALA A 101 12.96 17.55 -12.83
N SER A 102 12.88 16.84 -11.70
CA SER A 102 13.45 15.52 -11.50
C SER A 102 12.38 14.44 -11.66
N PRO A 103 12.23 13.85 -12.85
CA PRO A 103 11.14 12.90 -13.14
C PRO A 103 11.26 11.56 -12.39
N PHE A 104 12.40 11.28 -11.76
CA PHE A 104 12.68 10.00 -11.11
C PHE A 104 12.73 10.07 -9.59
N ASP A 105 12.68 11.26 -9.00
CA ASP A 105 12.75 11.39 -7.56
C ASP A 105 11.45 10.91 -6.91
N ALA A 106 11.62 10.13 -5.84
CA ALA A 106 10.51 9.63 -5.04
C ALA A 106 10.01 10.74 -4.11
N GLY A 107 9.54 11.84 -4.69
CA GLY A 107 9.16 13.05 -3.99
C GLY A 107 7.66 13.24 -3.79
N PRO A 108 7.26 14.43 -3.34
CA PRO A 108 5.87 14.76 -3.01
C PRO A 108 4.94 14.61 -4.23
N ASP A 109 5.47 14.75 -5.44
CA ASP A 109 4.74 14.61 -6.70
C ASP A 109 4.09 13.23 -6.86
N ARG A 110 4.79 12.17 -6.43
CA ARG A 110 4.25 10.81 -6.46
C ARG A 110 3.04 10.69 -5.55
N VAL A 111 3.13 11.23 -4.34
CA VAL A 111 2.04 11.18 -3.35
C VAL A 111 0.82 11.94 -3.84
N VAL A 112 1.05 13.13 -4.40
CA VAL A 112 -0.02 13.97 -4.97
C VAL A 112 -0.66 13.27 -6.17
N LEU A 113 0.13 12.72 -7.09
CA LEU A 113 -0.38 11.97 -8.25
C LEU A 113 -1.31 10.83 -7.82
N TRP A 114 -0.85 9.95 -6.92
CA TRP A 114 -1.65 8.82 -6.47
C TRP A 114 -2.89 9.26 -5.68
N THR A 115 -2.77 10.33 -4.89
CA THR A 115 -3.93 10.89 -4.19
C THR A 115 -4.98 11.37 -5.20
N LEU A 116 -4.58 12.14 -6.22
CA LEU A 116 -5.50 12.67 -7.23
C LEU A 116 -6.16 11.57 -8.07
N VAL A 117 -5.43 10.51 -8.42
CA VAL A 117 -5.98 9.38 -9.19
C VAL A 117 -6.97 8.56 -8.37
N LEU A 118 -6.71 8.38 -7.07
CA LEU A 118 -7.56 7.57 -6.19
C LEU A 118 -8.72 8.37 -5.58
N LEU A 119 -8.63 9.70 -5.52
CA LEU A 119 -9.64 10.57 -4.91
C LEU A 119 -11.05 10.35 -5.50
N PRO A 120 -11.25 10.27 -6.83
CA PRO A 120 -12.58 10.01 -7.38
C PRO A 120 -13.12 8.66 -6.94
N VAL A 121 -12.29 7.62 -6.85
CA VAL A 121 -12.71 6.28 -6.39
C VAL A 121 -13.05 6.29 -4.90
N ALA A 122 -12.31 7.06 -4.09
CA ALA A 122 -12.59 7.22 -2.67
C ALA A 122 -13.92 7.97 -2.42
N VAL A 123 -14.18 9.02 -3.20
CA VAL A 123 -15.38 9.87 -3.05
C VAL A 123 -16.61 9.22 -3.68
N GLU A 124 -16.53 8.83 -4.95
CA GLU A 124 -17.65 8.35 -5.77
C GLU A 124 -17.83 6.82 -5.72
N GLY A 125 -16.78 6.07 -5.37
CA GLY A 125 -16.79 4.60 -5.35
C GLY A 125 -16.32 3.95 -6.66
N ALA A 126 -16.26 2.61 -6.67
CA ALA A 126 -15.62 1.82 -7.74
C ALA A 126 -16.44 1.70 -9.06
N GLY A 127 -17.46 2.52 -9.26
CA GLY A 127 -18.25 2.56 -10.50
C GLY A 127 -19.10 1.30 -10.79
N PRO A 128 -19.87 1.30 -11.90
CA PRO A 128 -20.89 0.29 -12.20
C PRO A 128 -20.38 -1.10 -12.60
N ILE A 129 -19.09 -1.22 -12.96
CA ILE A 129 -18.45 -2.47 -13.43
C ILE A 129 -17.68 -3.17 -12.29
N SER A 130 -17.53 -2.53 -11.13
CA SER A 130 -16.89 -3.13 -9.95
C SER A 130 -17.59 -4.40 -9.46
N ILE A 131 -16.86 -5.25 -8.73
CA ILE A 131 -17.46 -6.40 -8.03
C ILE A 131 -18.57 -5.91 -7.09
N ASP A 132 -18.36 -4.79 -6.38
CA ASP A 132 -19.40 -4.15 -5.55
C ASP A 132 -20.67 -3.84 -6.38
N GLY A 133 -20.51 -3.26 -7.57
CA GLY A 133 -21.60 -2.92 -8.48
C GLY A 133 -22.32 -4.13 -9.08
N VAL A 134 -21.57 -5.18 -9.46
CA VAL A 134 -22.13 -6.43 -9.98
C VAL A 134 -22.92 -7.15 -8.88
N LEU A 135 -22.38 -7.22 -7.66
CA LEU A 135 -23.03 -7.86 -6.52
C LEU A 135 -24.32 -7.14 -6.12
N ALA A 136 -24.31 -5.80 -6.12
CA ALA A 136 -25.51 -4.99 -5.87
C ALA A 136 -26.60 -5.25 -6.92
N ARG A 137 -26.23 -5.33 -8.21
CA ARG A 137 -27.17 -5.63 -9.31
C ARG A 137 -27.74 -7.04 -9.22
N LEU A 138 -26.90 -8.04 -8.91
CA LEU A 138 -27.33 -9.42 -8.73
C LEU A 138 -28.31 -9.56 -7.57
N ARG A 139 -28.09 -8.84 -6.46
CA ARG A 139 -29.01 -8.79 -5.34
C ARG A 139 -30.36 -8.18 -5.73
N HIS A 140 -30.34 -7.11 -6.54
CA HIS A 140 -31.56 -6.44 -6.98
C HIS A 140 -32.38 -7.25 -8.00
N ARG A 141 -31.75 -8.11 -8.79
CA ARG A 141 -32.44 -9.04 -9.72
C ARG A 141 -33.12 -10.22 -9.02
N ARG A 142 -32.75 -10.52 -7.78
CA ARG A 142 -33.39 -11.54 -6.93
C ARG A 142 -34.46 -10.92 -6.00
N GLY A 143 -35.12 -9.85 -6.44
CA GLY A 143 -36.25 -9.26 -5.72
C GLY A 143 -37.33 -10.31 -5.42
N PRO A 144 -38.04 -10.17 -4.28
CA PRO A 144 -38.85 -11.25 -3.72
C PRO A 144 -40.01 -11.63 -4.64
N VAL A 145 -40.15 -12.94 -4.87
CA VAL A 145 -41.32 -13.55 -5.49
C VAL A 145 -42.38 -13.66 -4.39
N TRP A 146 -43.23 -12.65 -4.25
CA TRP A 146 -44.48 -12.73 -3.48
C TRP A 146 -45.61 -12.23 -4.36
#